data_AF-A0A961UXG1-F1
#
_entry.id   AF-A0A961UXG1-F1
#
_cell.length_a   1.000
_cell.length_b   1.000
_cell.length_c   1.000
_cell.angle_alpha   90.00
_cell.angle_beta   90.00
_cell.angle_gamma   90.00
#
_symmetry.space_group_name_H-M   'P 1'
#
loop_
_entity.id
_entity.type
_entity.pdbx_description
1 polymer ?
#
loop_
_entity_poly.entity_id
_entity_poly.type
_entity_poly.pdbx_seq_one_letter_code
_entity_poly.pdbx_strand_id
1 'polypeptide(L)'
;AQDDELLFPTQEELREINAHRKGNRPREAPSAALIGEQASQRGGTESTSPMPPNDIESGLDAESWAEKGGWYRQDYTIFYRPTGHKDKFIASWLLLTAPQAQTRSVDPSASVFNALTGKDAQGACTKCHSVDVTPGKGATVNFAPISSADKQERFTRFIHDPHLSQPGDRGCLTCHELAKDRPYSKSYEQPDPLKFVAAFDPVKKDTCQGCHSTGKAREDCLLCHAYHIDGVAPRTRDTHLGSQR
;
A
#
# COMPACT_ATOMS: atom_id res chain seq x y z
N ALA A 1 -9.39 15.61 27.49
CA ALA A 1 -8.21 15.54 26.63
C ALA A 1 -7.60 14.18 26.87
N GLN A 2 -7.66 13.29 25.88
CA GLN A 2 -6.97 12.01 25.91
C GLN A 2 -5.78 12.18 24.99
N ASP A 3 -4.60 12.01 25.56
CA ASP A 3 -3.34 12.29 24.90
C ASP A 3 -2.99 11.00 24.14
N ASP A 4 -2.94 11.08 22.81
CA ASP A 4 -2.83 9.94 21.91
C ASP A 4 -1.39 9.40 21.91
N GLU A 5 -1.04 8.75 23.01
CA GLU A 5 0.29 8.22 23.35
C GLU A 5 0.75 7.09 22.39
N LEU A 6 -0.16 6.60 21.53
CA LEU A 6 0.07 5.54 20.54
C LEU A 6 0.71 6.04 19.23
N LEU A 7 0.84 7.35 19.04
CA LEU A 7 1.41 7.94 17.82
C LEU A 7 2.89 8.33 17.93
N PHE A 8 3.47 8.23 19.14
CA PHE A 8 4.88 8.57 19.37
C PHE A 8 5.65 7.32 19.80
N PRO A 9 6.79 7.01 19.15
CA PRO A 9 7.64 5.92 19.58
C PRO A 9 8.02 6.09 21.05
N THR A 10 7.90 5.01 21.80
CA THR A 10 8.39 4.94 23.18
C THR A 10 9.89 5.20 23.22
N GLN A 11 10.40 5.56 24.40
CA GLN A 11 11.84 5.79 24.57
C GLN A 11 12.69 4.56 24.27
N GLU A 12 12.12 3.36 24.39
CA GLU A 12 12.80 2.12 24.04
C GLU A 12 12.87 1.93 22.52
N GLU A 13 11.76 2.14 21.80
CA GLU A 13 11.74 2.11 20.34
C GLU A 13 12.68 3.15 19.71
N LEU A 14 12.77 4.35 20.32
CA LEU A 14 13.74 5.38 19.93
C LEU A 14 15.20 4.93 20.10
N ARG A 15 15.50 4.14 21.15
CA ARG A 15 16.86 3.60 21.35
C ARG A 15 17.19 2.53 20.33
N GLU A 16 16.25 1.65 20.00
CA GLU A 16 16.41 0.59 19.00
C GLU A 16 16.62 1.18 17.59
N ILE A 17 15.83 2.19 17.20
CA ILE A 17 15.98 2.89 15.91
C ILE A 17 17.38 3.53 15.80
N ASN A 18 17.87 4.13 16.89
CA ASN A 18 19.18 4.76 16.92
C ASN A 18 20.34 3.74 16.90
N ALA A 19 20.16 2.57 17.54
CA ALA A 19 21.12 1.48 17.49
C ALA A 19 21.26 0.90 16.08
N HIS A 20 20.13 0.72 15.38
CA HIS A 20 20.12 0.26 13.98
C HIS A 20 20.78 1.25 13.02
N ARG A 21 20.60 2.57 13.22
CA ARG A 21 21.29 3.60 12.40
C ARG A 21 22.81 3.60 12.59
N LYS A 22 23.31 3.27 13.79
CA LYS A 22 24.76 3.19 14.07
C LYS A 22 25.41 1.88 13.60
N GLY A 23 24.63 0.81 13.40
CA GLY A 23 25.13 -0.52 13.04
C GLY A 23 25.31 -0.81 11.56
N ASN A 24 24.80 0.04 10.65
CA ASN A 24 24.85 -0.22 9.20
C ASN A 24 26.23 0.11 8.59
N ARG A 25 27.16 -0.85 8.63
CA ARG A 25 28.18 -1.02 7.58
C ARG A 25 27.62 -1.90 6.46
N PRO A 26 28.01 -1.71 5.19
CA PRO A 26 27.48 -2.52 4.08
C PRO A 26 27.85 -3.99 4.29
N ARG A 27 26.85 -4.88 4.22
CA ARG A 27 27.01 -6.33 4.34
C ARG A 27 27.43 -6.88 2.98
N GLU A 28 28.67 -7.38 2.88
CA GLU A 28 29.10 -8.20 1.73
C GLU A 28 28.25 -9.47 1.62
N ALA A 29 27.94 -9.87 0.38
CA ALA A 29 27.13 -11.03 0.05
C ALA A 29 27.87 -12.35 0.38
N PRO A 30 27.21 -13.37 0.96
CA PRO A 30 27.84 -14.66 1.15
C PRO A 30 27.83 -15.48 -0.15
N SER A 31 29.02 -15.94 -0.50
CA SER A 31 29.34 -16.82 -1.64
C SER A 31 28.72 -18.22 -1.47
N ALA A 32 28.35 -18.81 -2.60
CA ALA A 32 27.85 -20.17 -2.74
C ALA A 32 28.98 -21.20 -2.56
N ALA A 33 28.82 -22.13 -1.63
CA ALA A 33 29.37 -23.49 -1.72
C ALA A 33 28.80 -24.40 -0.63
N LEU A 34 28.30 -25.56 -1.07
CA LEU A 34 28.57 -26.91 -0.56
C LEU A 34 27.30 -27.79 -0.62
N ILE A 35 27.12 -28.38 -1.80
CA ILE A 35 26.31 -29.58 -2.00
C ILE A 35 27.22 -30.76 -1.62
N GLY A 36 26.84 -31.50 -0.58
CA GLY A 36 27.52 -32.72 -0.16
C GLY A 36 26.61 -33.92 -0.35
N GLU A 37 26.89 -34.70 -1.38
CA GLU A 37 26.39 -36.06 -1.61
C GLU A 37 26.66 -36.97 -0.40
N GLN A 38 25.66 -37.74 0.02
CA GLN A 38 25.91 -39.04 0.66
C GLN A 38 24.97 -40.12 0.12
N ALA A 39 25.61 -41.24 -0.20
CA ALA A 39 25.14 -42.31 -1.03
C ALA A 39 24.39 -43.40 -0.26
N SER A 40 23.46 -44.00 -1.00
CA SER A 40 22.92 -45.37 -0.95
C SER A 40 23.68 -46.39 -0.08
N GLN A 41 22.96 -47.04 0.84
CA GLN A 41 23.17 -48.45 1.16
C GLN A 41 21.84 -49.21 1.07
N ARG A 42 21.84 -50.26 0.23
CA ARG A 42 20.82 -51.30 0.16
C ARG A 42 21.17 -52.42 1.13
N GLY A 43 20.17 -52.92 1.85
CA GLY A 43 20.21 -54.18 2.59
C GLY A 43 18.81 -54.46 3.16
N GLY A 44 18.15 -55.48 2.63
CA GLY A 44 16.70 -55.67 2.77
C GLY A 44 16.22 -56.33 4.07
N THR A 45 14.92 -56.19 4.31
CA THR A 45 13.97 -57.28 4.60
C THR A 45 12.56 -56.67 4.62
N GLU A 46 11.65 -57.24 3.82
CA GLU A 46 10.25 -56.88 3.83
C GLU A 46 9.64 -57.18 5.20
N SER A 47 9.09 -56.15 5.84
CA SER A 47 8.19 -56.29 6.98
C SER A 47 6.89 -55.59 6.62
N THR A 48 5.89 -56.39 6.25
CA THR A 48 4.50 -55.98 6.05
C THR A 48 3.86 -55.71 7.42
N SER A 49 4.16 -54.54 7.99
CA SER A 49 3.33 -53.93 9.03
C SER A 49 2.46 -52.83 8.42
N PRO A 50 1.18 -52.69 8.80
CA PRO A 50 0.36 -51.58 8.33
C PRO A 50 1.01 -50.28 8.81
N MET A 51 1.31 -49.38 7.87
CA MET A 51 1.77 -48.03 8.20
C MET A 51 0.77 -47.40 9.19
N PRO A 52 1.21 -46.91 10.36
CA PRO A 52 0.36 -46.05 11.16
C PRO A 52 0.03 -44.80 10.34
N PRO A 53 -1.12 -44.14 10.59
CA PRO A 53 -1.41 -42.87 9.95
C PRO A 53 -0.20 -41.95 10.12
N ASN A 54 0.26 -41.36 9.02
CA ASN A 54 1.32 -40.36 9.01
C ASN A 54 0.89 -39.18 9.88
N ASP A 55 1.11 -39.28 11.18
CA ASP A 55 1.24 -38.12 12.05
C ASP A 55 2.59 -37.50 11.70
N ILE A 56 2.60 -36.74 10.60
CA ILE A 56 3.63 -35.72 10.39
C ILE A 56 3.32 -34.63 11.42
N GLU A 57 3.56 -34.92 12.71
CA GLU A 57 3.87 -33.87 13.66
C GLU A 57 5.23 -33.32 13.22
N SER A 58 5.19 -32.33 12.33
CA SER A 58 6.32 -31.45 12.15
C SER A 58 6.66 -30.91 13.53
N GLY A 59 7.82 -31.27 14.08
CA GLY A 59 8.33 -30.75 15.37
C GLY A 59 8.63 -29.24 15.36
N LEU A 60 7.99 -28.50 14.45
CA LEU A 60 7.96 -27.06 14.34
C LEU A 60 6.62 -26.63 14.95
N ASP A 61 6.67 -25.78 15.97
CA ASP A 61 5.45 -25.21 16.52
C ASP A 61 4.72 -24.38 15.44
N ALA A 62 3.39 -24.44 15.46
CA ALA A 62 2.57 -23.83 14.42
C ALA A 62 2.71 -22.31 14.36
N GLU A 63 3.01 -21.65 15.48
CA GLU A 63 3.20 -20.20 15.57
C GLU A 63 4.52 -19.75 14.92
N SER A 64 5.60 -20.49 15.13
CA SER A 64 6.92 -20.29 14.51
C SER A 64 6.86 -20.50 13.00
N TRP A 65 6.12 -21.52 12.55
CA TRP A 65 5.84 -21.67 11.12
C TRP A 65 5.07 -20.47 10.57
N ALA A 66 4.08 -19.98 11.32
CA ALA A 66 3.25 -18.84 10.94
C ALA A 66 4.01 -17.49 10.93
N GLU A 67 5.21 -17.38 11.51
CA GLU A 67 6.05 -16.16 11.40
C GLU A 67 6.36 -15.81 9.94
N LYS A 68 6.44 -16.82 9.07
CA LYS A 68 6.63 -16.64 7.63
C LYS A 68 5.32 -16.35 6.87
N GLY A 69 4.20 -16.28 7.61
CA GLY A 69 2.84 -16.11 7.13
C GLY A 69 2.25 -17.37 6.47
N GLY A 70 0.99 -17.25 6.05
CA GLY A 70 0.24 -18.33 5.42
C GLY A 70 -0.70 -19.06 6.36
N TRP A 71 -1.14 -20.24 5.92
CA TRP A 71 -2.07 -21.08 6.66
C TRP A 71 -1.32 -21.96 7.66
N TYR A 72 -1.84 -22.03 8.88
CA TYR A 72 -1.33 -22.90 9.93
C TYR A 72 -2.48 -23.50 10.73
N ARG A 73 -2.22 -24.62 11.41
CA ARG A 73 -3.21 -25.32 12.24
C ARG A 73 -2.78 -25.25 13.69
N GLN A 74 -3.71 -24.90 14.56
CA GLN A 74 -3.54 -24.91 16.02
C GLN A 74 -4.87 -25.34 16.66
N ASP A 75 -4.82 -26.25 17.63
CA ASP A 75 -5.99 -26.71 18.41
C ASP A 75 -7.23 -27.04 17.56
N TYR A 76 -7.03 -27.86 16.53
CA TYR A 76 -8.07 -28.28 15.57
C TYR A 76 -8.71 -27.14 14.75
N THR A 77 -8.12 -25.95 14.78
CA THR A 77 -8.55 -24.78 14.01
C THR A 77 -7.50 -24.44 12.94
N ILE A 78 -7.96 -23.92 11.80
CA ILE A 78 -7.10 -23.41 10.72
C ILE A 78 -7.08 -21.88 10.80
N PHE A 79 -5.89 -21.32 10.90
CA PHE A 79 -5.65 -19.89 10.95
C PHE A 79 -4.87 -19.40 9.74
N TYR A 80 -5.03 -18.13 9.40
CA TYR A 80 -4.26 -17.45 8.37
C TYR A 80 -3.51 -16.26 8.97
N ARG A 81 -2.18 -16.20 8.77
CA ARG A 81 -1.34 -15.07 9.15
C ARG A 81 -0.89 -14.30 7.90
N PRO A 82 -1.31 -13.03 7.72
CA PRO A 82 -0.85 -12.21 6.61
C PRO A 82 0.66 -12.02 6.64
N THR A 83 1.28 -12.07 5.46
CA THR A 83 2.74 -11.92 5.27
C THR A 83 3.23 -10.46 5.29
N GLY A 84 2.31 -9.49 5.27
CA GLY A 84 2.63 -8.05 5.31
C GLY A 84 1.54 -7.18 4.69
N HIS A 85 1.84 -5.88 4.47
CA HIS A 85 0.88 -4.90 3.96
C HIS A 85 0.29 -5.24 2.58
N LYS A 86 1.06 -5.92 1.72
CA LYS A 86 0.65 -6.36 0.37
C LYS A 86 0.40 -7.87 0.32
N ASP A 87 -0.20 -8.41 1.37
CA ASP A 87 -0.54 -9.83 1.41
C ASP A 87 -1.47 -10.19 0.25
N LYS A 88 -1.01 -11.11 -0.61
CA LYS A 88 -1.69 -11.45 -1.86
C LYS A 88 -3.02 -12.15 -1.60
N PHE A 89 -3.10 -12.98 -0.57
CA PHE A 89 -4.32 -13.72 -0.27
C PHE A 89 -5.41 -12.73 0.12
N ILE A 90 -5.17 -11.90 1.14
CA ILE A 90 -6.20 -10.96 1.61
C ILE A 90 -6.59 -9.97 0.51
N ALA A 91 -5.63 -9.41 -0.22
CA ALA A 91 -5.91 -8.48 -1.31
C ALA A 91 -6.73 -9.11 -2.44
N SER A 92 -6.38 -10.32 -2.87
CA SER A 92 -7.12 -11.03 -3.92
C SER A 92 -8.53 -11.42 -3.48
N TRP A 93 -8.72 -11.83 -2.23
CA TRP A 93 -10.05 -12.15 -1.72
C TRP A 93 -10.94 -10.92 -1.60
N LEU A 94 -10.40 -9.79 -1.12
CA LEU A 94 -11.13 -8.52 -1.11
C LEU A 94 -11.52 -8.08 -2.52
N LEU A 95 -10.61 -8.19 -3.50
CA LEU A 95 -10.90 -7.86 -4.90
C LEU A 95 -11.98 -8.77 -5.49
N LEU A 96 -11.92 -10.07 -5.20
CA LEU A 96 -12.84 -11.07 -5.74
C LEU A 96 -14.25 -10.94 -5.16
N THR A 97 -14.37 -10.57 -3.89
CA THR A 97 -15.63 -10.65 -3.13
C THR A 97 -16.36 -9.30 -2.96
N ALA A 98 -15.67 -8.17 -3.18
CA ALA A 98 -16.27 -6.85 -3.07
C ALA A 98 -17.47 -6.64 -4.02
N PRO A 99 -17.43 -7.04 -5.31
CA PRO A 99 -18.57 -6.82 -6.22
C PRO A 99 -19.87 -7.46 -5.75
N GLN A 100 -19.79 -8.57 -5.00
CA GLN A 100 -20.92 -9.34 -4.50
C GLN A 100 -21.39 -8.88 -3.12
N ALA A 101 -20.66 -8.00 -2.44
CA ALA A 101 -20.97 -7.55 -1.07
C ALA A 101 -22.36 -6.87 -0.91
N GLN A 102 -23.02 -6.51 -2.01
CA GLN A 102 -24.30 -5.81 -2.02
C GLN A 102 -25.45 -6.58 -2.65
N THR A 103 -25.20 -7.77 -3.18
CA THR A 103 -26.30 -8.59 -3.66
C THR A 103 -27.08 -9.04 -2.43
N ARG A 104 -28.39 -8.75 -2.36
CA ARG A 104 -29.30 -9.22 -1.30
C ARG A 104 -29.44 -10.75 -1.24
N SER A 105 -28.64 -11.48 -2.01
CA SER A 105 -28.51 -12.92 -1.96
C SER A 105 -27.62 -13.34 -0.79
N VAL A 106 -27.88 -14.52 -0.25
CA VAL A 106 -26.99 -15.24 0.66
C VAL A 106 -25.77 -15.73 -0.14
N ASP A 107 -25.02 -14.80 -0.72
CA ASP A 107 -23.82 -15.09 -1.50
C ASP A 107 -22.66 -15.35 -0.52
N PRO A 108 -22.03 -16.53 -0.53
CA PRO A 108 -20.86 -16.82 0.28
C PRO A 108 -19.76 -15.76 0.13
N SER A 109 -19.63 -15.15 -1.04
CA SER A 109 -18.67 -14.08 -1.34
C SER A 109 -18.94 -12.84 -0.49
N ALA A 110 -20.20 -12.44 -0.33
CA ALA A 110 -20.57 -11.29 0.51
C ALA A 110 -20.21 -11.53 1.99
N SER A 111 -20.43 -12.76 2.48
CA SER A 111 -20.05 -13.15 3.84
C SER A 111 -18.53 -13.10 4.04
N VAL A 112 -17.76 -13.58 3.07
CA VAL A 112 -16.30 -13.49 3.12
C VAL A 112 -15.83 -12.05 3.10
N PHE A 113 -16.40 -11.21 2.23
CA PHE A 113 -16.06 -9.78 2.19
C PHE A 113 -16.31 -9.11 3.53
N ASN A 114 -17.48 -9.33 4.14
CA ASN A 114 -17.81 -8.76 5.45
C ASN A 114 -16.88 -9.26 6.56
N ALA A 115 -16.45 -10.53 6.50
CA ALA A 115 -15.49 -11.08 7.46
C ALA A 115 -14.10 -10.44 7.32
N LEU A 116 -13.63 -10.17 6.09
CA LEU A 116 -12.33 -9.56 5.82
C LEU A 116 -12.28 -8.04 6.02
N THR A 117 -13.46 -7.38 6.03
CA THR A 117 -13.58 -5.92 6.18
C THR A 117 -14.11 -5.49 7.54
N GLY A 118 -14.46 -6.45 8.40
CA GLY A 118 -14.90 -6.19 9.77
C GLY A 118 -13.85 -5.42 10.59
N LYS A 119 -14.30 -4.68 11.60
CA LYS A 119 -13.45 -3.84 12.47
C LYS A 119 -12.25 -4.57 13.10
N ASP A 120 -12.43 -5.86 13.35
CA ASP A 120 -11.48 -6.76 14.02
C ASP A 120 -10.82 -7.74 13.04
N ALA A 121 -11.03 -7.56 11.72
CA ALA A 121 -10.49 -8.45 10.70
C ALA A 121 -8.96 -8.37 10.62
N GLN A 122 -8.32 -9.52 10.40
CA GLN A 122 -6.88 -9.61 10.22
C GLN A 122 -6.43 -8.73 9.04
N GLY A 123 -5.48 -7.83 9.29
CA GLY A 123 -4.95 -6.90 8.28
C GLY A 123 -5.72 -5.59 8.16
N ALA A 124 -6.97 -5.52 8.63
CA ALA A 124 -7.79 -4.32 8.71
C ALA A 124 -7.67 -3.38 7.49
N CYS A 125 -7.61 -3.97 6.29
CA CYS A 125 -7.18 -3.29 5.07
C CYS A 125 -8.07 -2.08 4.76
N THR A 126 -9.36 -2.20 5.09
CA THR A 126 -10.37 -1.16 4.90
C THR A 126 -10.23 0.04 5.81
N LYS A 127 -9.35 0.00 6.83
CA LYS A 127 -9.01 1.20 7.64
C LYS A 127 -8.16 2.20 6.84
N CYS A 128 -7.50 1.75 5.78
CA CYS A 128 -6.63 2.58 4.94
C CYS A 128 -7.04 2.58 3.46
N HIS A 129 -7.71 1.52 2.99
CA HIS A 129 -8.22 1.38 1.62
C HIS A 129 -9.73 1.56 1.60
N SER A 130 -10.23 2.56 0.88
CA SER A 130 -11.69 2.80 0.83
C SER A 130 -12.42 1.68 0.10
N VAL A 131 -13.66 1.47 0.50
CA VAL A 131 -14.60 0.56 -0.16
C VAL A 131 -15.68 1.41 -0.80
N ASP A 132 -15.61 1.62 -2.10
CA ASP A 132 -16.56 2.48 -2.79
C ASP A 132 -17.68 1.63 -3.40
N VAL A 133 -18.91 2.14 -3.31
CA VAL A 133 -20.09 1.47 -3.87
C VAL A 133 -20.56 2.23 -5.09
N THR A 134 -20.67 1.52 -6.21
CA THR A 134 -21.25 2.07 -7.44
C THR A 134 -22.55 1.35 -7.77
N PRO A 135 -23.67 2.09 -7.97
CA PRO A 135 -24.93 1.50 -8.39
C PRO A 135 -24.77 0.61 -9.62
N GLY A 136 -25.23 -0.64 -9.52
CA GLY A 136 -25.16 -1.63 -10.61
C GLY A 136 -23.79 -2.30 -10.84
N LYS A 137 -22.73 -1.89 -10.12
CA LYS A 137 -21.38 -2.51 -10.22
C LYS A 137 -20.90 -3.17 -8.92
N GLY A 138 -21.60 -2.97 -7.81
CA GLY A 138 -21.22 -3.52 -6.50
C GLY A 138 -20.16 -2.68 -5.80
N ALA A 139 -19.51 -3.25 -4.77
CA ALA A 139 -18.45 -2.58 -4.04
C ALA A 139 -17.08 -2.81 -4.71
N THR A 140 -16.16 -1.86 -4.53
CA THR A 140 -14.78 -1.92 -5.02
C THR A 140 -13.83 -1.47 -3.92
N VAL A 141 -12.75 -2.22 -3.69
CA VAL A 141 -11.69 -1.83 -2.76
C VAL A 141 -10.57 -1.11 -3.51
N ASN A 142 -10.26 0.12 -3.09
CA ASN A 142 -9.28 0.96 -3.76
C ASN A 142 -7.86 0.71 -3.22
N PHE A 143 -7.11 -0.18 -3.87
CA PHE A 143 -5.73 -0.48 -3.52
C PHE A 143 -4.70 0.44 -4.17
N ALA A 144 -5.04 1.05 -5.31
CA ALA A 144 -4.15 1.92 -6.05
C ALA A 144 -4.43 3.41 -5.74
N PRO A 145 -3.39 4.26 -5.70
CA PRO A 145 -3.59 5.70 -5.69
C PRO A 145 -4.20 6.15 -7.03
N ILE A 146 -4.83 7.32 -7.01
CA ILE A 146 -5.30 8.01 -8.22
C ILE A 146 -4.12 8.17 -9.19
N SER A 147 -4.27 7.66 -10.41
CA SER A 147 -3.22 7.70 -11.42
C SER A 147 -3.02 9.13 -11.96
N SER A 148 -1.92 9.36 -12.68
CA SER A 148 -1.74 10.61 -13.42
C SER A 148 -2.76 10.75 -14.55
N ALA A 149 -3.23 9.63 -15.13
CA ALA A 149 -4.24 9.63 -16.18
C ALA A 149 -5.59 10.16 -15.66
N ASP A 150 -5.99 9.73 -14.47
CA ASP A 150 -7.22 10.19 -13.80
C ASP A 150 -7.19 11.69 -13.43
N LYS A 151 -6.01 12.33 -13.52
CA LYS A 151 -5.80 13.76 -13.23
C LYS A 151 -5.69 14.62 -14.49
N GLN A 152 -5.71 14.03 -15.70
CA GLN A 152 -5.50 14.76 -16.96
C GLN A 152 -6.60 15.80 -17.23
N GLU A 153 -7.81 15.59 -16.71
CA GLU A 153 -8.93 16.53 -16.86
C GLU A 153 -8.82 17.80 -15.99
N ARG A 154 -7.70 18.00 -15.27
CA ARG A 154 -7.51 19.15 -14.38
C ARG A 154 -6.70 20.26 -15.04
N PHE A 155 -7.19 21.49 -14.94
CA PHE A 155 -6.47 22.70 -15.39
C PHE A 155 -5.18 22.99 -14.63
N THR A 156 -4.99 22.36 -13.46
CA THR A 156 -3.78 22.48 -12.65
C THR A 156 -3.12 21.12 -12.50
N ARG A 157 -1.84 21.05 -12.88
CA ARG A 157 -1.01 19.86 -12.75
C ARG A 157 -0.05 20.02 -11.58
N PHE A 158 -0.06 19.03 -10.69
CA PHE A 158 0.96 18.83 -9.68
C PHE A 158 1.38 17.35 -9.66
N ILE A 159 2.69 17.10 -9.67
CA ILE A 159 3.28 15.76 -9.64
C ILE A 159 4.16 15.67 -8.39
N HIS A 160 3.90 14.68 -7.53
CA HIS A 160 4.62 14.54 -6.26
C HIS A 160 6.08 14.11 -6.46
N ASP A 161 6.37 13.16 -7.36
CA ASP A 161 7.69 12.58 -7.60
C ASP A 161 8.87 13.56 -7.66
N PRO A 162 8.84 14.64 -8.46
CA PRO A 162 9.96 15.59 -8.50
C PRO A 162 10.12 16.39 -7.20
N HIS A 163 9.06 16.53 -6.40
CA HIS A 163 9.09 17.24 -5.12
C HIS A 163 9.49 16.33 -3.96
N LEU A 164 9.14 15.05 -4.03
CA LEU A 164 9.49 14.05 -3.02
C LEU A 164 10.95 13.57 -3.09
N SER A 165 11.64 13.81 -4.20
CA SER A 165 13.06 13.50 -4.37
C SER A 165 13.99 14.55 -3.71
N GLN A 166 13.43 15.69 -3.33
CA GLN A 166 14.13 16.75 -2.60
C GLN A 166 13.29 17.21 -1.39
N PRO A 167 12.84 16.27 -0.53
CA PRO A 167 12.00 16.66 0.58
C PRO A 167 12.88 17.41 1.58
N GLY A 168 12.39 18.55 2.08
CA GLY A 168 12.94 19.11 3.30
C GLY A 168 12.76 18.13 4.46
N ASP A 169 13.41 18.39 5.59
CA ASP A 169 13.44 17.48 6.76
C ASP A 169 12.05 17.13 7.33
N ARG A 170 11.01 17.87 6.93
CA ARG A 170 9.62 17.68 7.38
C ARG A 170 8.79 16.77 6.47
N GLY A 171 9.36 16.21 5.40
CA GLY A 171 8.66 15.28 4.50
C GLY A 171 7.40 15.91 3.89
N CYS A 172 6.26 15.21 3.97
CA CYS A 172 4.95 15.69 3.48
C CYS A 172 4.55 17.05 4.07
N LEU A 173 4.97 17.32 5.31
CA LEU A 173 4.63 18.56 6.02
C LEU A 173 5.36 19.78 5.46
N THR A 174 6.32 19.58 4.56
CA THR A 174 6.96 20.66 3.80
C THR A 174 5.93 21.45 3.00
N CYS A 175 4.94 20.76 2.41
CA CYS A 175 3.93 21.38 1.56
C CYS A 175 2.53 21.37 2.18
N HIS A 176 2.22 20.37 3.01
CA HIS A 176 0.91 20.21 3.63
C HIS A 176 0.93 20.56 5.11
N GLU A 177 -0.19 21.07 5.60
CA GLU A 177 -0.50 21.12 7.03
C GLU A 177 -1.47 19.97 7.36
N LEU A 178 -1.32 19.40 8.55
CA LEU A 178 -2.28 18.44 9.07
C LEU A 178 -3.51 19.21 9.54
N ALA A 179 -4.67 18.84 9.00
CA ALA A 179 -5.92 19.42 9.40
C ALA A 179 -6.28 18.91 10.80
N LYS A 180 -6.28 19.82 11.78
CA LYS A 180 -6.66 19.48 13.16
C LYS A 180 -8.14 19.13 13.22
N ASP A 181 -8.48 18.13 14.02
CA ASP A 181 -9.85 17.74 14.36
C ASP A 181 -10.72 17.28 13.17
N ARG A 182 -10.13 16.90 12.03
CA ARG A 182 -10.88 16.29 10.92
C ARG A 182 -11.07 14.79 11.15
N PRO A 183 -12.29 14.26 10.95
CA PRO A 183 -12.56 12.83 11.10
C PRO A 183 -12.09 12.03 9.87
N TYR A 184 -10.81 12.12 9.49
CA TYR A 184 -10.25 11.45 8.31
C TYR A 184 -10.52 9.94 8.33
N SER A 185 -10.25 9.28 9.46
CA SER A 185 -10.48 7.85 9.63
C SER A 185 -11.94 7.44 9.43
N LYS A 186 -12.90 8.33 9.74
CA LYS A 186 -14.33 8.10 9.49
C LYS A 186 -14.69 8.02 8.01
N SER A 187 -13.86 8.56 7.12
CA SER A 187 -14.06 8.47 5.67
C SER A 187 -14.08 7.02 5.17
N TYR A 188 -13.45 6.10 5.92
CA TYR A 188 -13.33 4.69 5.59
C TYR A 188 -14.44 3.80 6.18
N GLU A 189 -15.30 4.36 7.04
CA GLU A 189 -16.42 3.63 7.65
C GLU A 189 -17.67 3.63 6.75
N GLN A 190 -17.60 4.27 5.59
CA GLN A 190 -18.73 4.55 4.72
C GLN A 190 -18.35 4.34 3.25
N PRO A 191 -19.29 3.91 2.38
CA PRO A 191 -18.96 3.50 1.03
C PRO A 191 -19.16 4.55 -0.08
N ASP A 192 -19.49 5.79 0.28
CA ASP A 192 -19.71 6.89 -0.65
C ASP A 192 -18.38 7.66 -0.88
N PRO A 193 -17.78 7.56 -2.08
CA PRO A 193 -16.51 8.23 -2.37
C PRO A 193 -16.61 9.76 -2.31
N LEU A 194 -17.82 10.32 -2.39
CA LEU A 194 -18.03 11.77 -2.35
C LEU A 194 -17.97 12.34 -0.92
N LYS A 195 -17.96 11.49 0.11
CA LYS A 195 -17.90 11.91 1.52
C LYS A 195 -16.50 11.82 2.13
N PHE A 196 -15.48 11.64 1.31
CA PHE A 196 -14.09 11.58 1.77
C PHE A 196 -13.61 12.92 2.36
N VAL A 197 -12.99 12.87 3.54
CA VAL A 197 -12.40 14.02 4.21
C VAL A 197 -10.89 13.83 4.29
N ALA A 198 -10.11 14.67 3.61
CA ALA A 198 -8.65 14.58 3.65
C ALA A 198 -8.06 14.98 5.02
N ALA A 199 -7.03 14.25 5.48
CA ALA A 199 -6.24 14.56 6.67
C ALA A 199 -5.32 15.79 6.51
N PHE A 200 -5.05 16.19 5.27
CA PHE A 200 -4.21 17.33 4.95
C PHE A 200 -5.04 18.50 4.45
N ASP A 201 -4.58 19.70 4.76
CA ASP A 201 -5.13 20.90 4.14
C ASP A 201 -4.67 21.05 2.68
N PRO A 202 -5.51 21.66 1.82
CA PRO A 202 -5.11 22.02 0.47
C PRO A 202 -3.87 22.92 0.48
N VAL A 203 -2.92 22.62 -0.40
CA VAL A 203 -1.72 23.44 -0.57
C VAL A 203 -2.11 24.81 -1.10
N LYS A 204 -1.55 25.87 -0.50
CA LYS A 204 -1.76 27.25 -0.93
C LYS A 204 -0.78 27.62 -2.04
N LYS A 205 -1.17 28.57 -2.89
CA LYS A 205 -0.30 29.12 -3.94
C LYS A 205 1.02 29.65 -3.37
N ASP A 206 0.98 30.27 -2.20
CA ASP A 206 2.15 30.83 -1.51
C ASP A 206 3.19 29.75 -1.20
N THR A 207 2.75 28.52 -0.89
CA THR A 207 3.65 27.37 -0.69
C THR A 207 4.44 27.06 -1.96
N CYS A 208 3.78 27.11 -3.12
CA CYS A 208 4.44 26.92 -4.41
C CYS A 208 5.47 28.02 -4.67
N GLN A 209 5.09 29.28 -4.42
CA GLN A 209 5.94 30.45 -4.63
C GLN A 209 7.18 30.47 -3.70
N GLY A 210 7.15 29.78 -2.56
CA GLY A 210 8.33 29.67 -1.70
C GLY A 210 9.54 29.01 -2.38
N CYS A 211 9.30 28.12 -3.34
CA CYS A 211 10.32 27.40 -4.11
C CYS A 211 10.34 27.83 -5.59
N HIS A 212 9.19 28.11 -6.18
CA HIS A 212 9.03 28.65 -7.53
C HIS A 212 9.06 30.17 -7.48
N SER A 213 10.27 30.69 -7.29
CA SER A 213 10.57 32.11 -7.25
C SER A 213 11.83 32.42 -8.07
N THR A 214 12.01 33.67 -8.44
CA THR A 214 13.22 34.16 -9.09
C THR A 214 14.48 33.70 -8.36
N GLY A 215 15.41 33.10 -9.09
CA GLY A 215 16.68 32.57 -8.55
C GLY A 215 16.60 31.20 -7.86
N LYS A 216 15.44 30.53 -7.86
CA LYS A 216 15.26 29.16 -7.36
C LYS A 216 14.75 28.25 -8.48
N ALA A 217 13.52 27.76 -8.40
CA ALA A 217 12.88 26.99 -9.47
C ALA A 217 12.20 27.91 -10.49
N ARG A 218 11.98 27.40 -11.70
CA ARG A 218 11.23 28.12 -12.76
C ARG A 218 9.83 28.52 -12.25
N GLU A 219 9.32 29.65 -12.69
CA GLU A 219 8.09 30.27 -12.15
C GLU A 219 7.07 30.67 -13.23
N ASP A 220 7.11 30.02 -14.41
CA ASP A 220 6.18 30.33 -15.50
C ASP A 220 4.77 29.75 -15.27
N CYS A 221 3.76 30.45 -15.79
CA CYS A 221 2.35 30.13 -15.59
C CYS A 221 2.00 28.71 -16.09
N LEU A 222 2.69 28.24 -17.13
CA LEU A 222 2.42 26.96 -17.81
C LEU A 222 3.10 25.76 -17.17
N LEU A 223 3.90 25.96 -16.10
CA LEU A 223 4.39 24.86 -15.27
C LEU A 223 3.23 24.15 -14.57
N CYS A 224 2.35 24.95 -13.97
CA CYS A 224 1.24 24.47 -13.17
C CYS A 224 -0.07 24.47 -13.94
N HIS A 225 -0.32 25.47 -14.79
CA HIS A 225 -1.60 25.61 -15.49
C HIS A 225 -1.56 25.06 -16.91
N ALA A 226 -2.58 24.28 -17.26
CA ALA A 226 -2.86 23.86 -18.62
C ALA A 226 -3.97 24.76 -19.21
N TYR A 227 -3.75 25.28 -20.43
CA TYR A 227 -4.82 25.95 -21.19
C TYR A 227 -5.82 24.96 -21.80
N HIS A 228 -5.35 23.76 -22.13
CA HIS A 228 -6.15 22.67 -22.71
C HIS A 228 -5.92 21.39 -21.92
N ILE A 229 -7.01 20.74 -21.51
CA ILE A 229 -7.00 19.52 -20.68
C ILE A 229 -6.70 18.25 -21.50
N ASP A 230 -6.87 18.30 -22.83
CA ASP A 230 -6.72 17.13 -23.71
C ASP A 230 -5.30 16.98 -24.29
N GLY A 231 -4.33 17.76 -23.80
CA GLY A 231 -2.95 17.69 -24.27
C GLY A 231 -2.76 18.06 -25.75
N VAL A 232 -3.71 18.78 -26.36
CA VAL A 232 -3.55 19.31 -27.72
C VAL A 232 -2.42 20.34 -27.70
N ALA A 233 -1.21 19.88 -28.01
CA ALA A 233 -0.11 20.77 -28.34
C ALA A 233 -0.54 21.57 -29.58
N PRO A 234 -0.46 22.91 -29.57
CA PRO A 234 -0.69 23.68 -30.78
C PRO A 234 0.30 23.16 -31.83
N ARG A 235 -0.20 22.76 -33.00
CA ARG A 235 0.66 22.46 -34.14
C ARG A 235 1.51 23.70 -34.40
N THR A 236 2.79 23.63 -34.05
CA THR A 236 3.78 24.58 -34.51
C THR A 236 3.78 24.46 -36.02
N ARG A 237 3.08 25.37 -36.70
CA ARG A 237 3.29 25.55 -38.13
C ARG A 237 4.73 25.99 -38.26
N ASP A 238 5.55 25.17 -38.90
CA ASP A 238 6.86 25.59 -39.39
C ASP A 238 6.61 26.74 -40.38
N THR A 239 6.58 27.97 -39.87
CA THR A 239 6.71 29.15 -40.71
C THR A 239 8.17 29.19 -41.15
N HIS A 240 8.45 28.47 -42.23
CA HIS A 240 9.61 28.74 -43.06
C HIS A 240 9.46 30.18 -43.57
N LEU A 241 10.05 31.14 -42.85
CA LEU A 241 10.30 32.46 -43.38
C LEU A 241 11.31 32.29 -44.50
N GLY A 242 10.80 32.20 -45.73
CA GLY A 242 11.59 32.19 -46.94
C GLY A 242 12.48 33.43 -46.97
N SER A 243 13.79 33.23 -46.83
CA SER A 243 14.79 34.22 -47.17
C SER A 243 14.81 34.36 -48.69
N GLN A 244 14.04 35.31 -49.22
CA GLN A 244 14.29 35.84 -50.55
C GLN A 244 15.35 36.94 -50.44
N ARG A 245 16.53 36.67 -50.98
CA ARG A 245 17.45 37.67 -51.55
C ARG A 245 17.96 37.13 -52.87
#